data_AF-A0A174NY01-F1
#
_entry.id   AF-A0A174NY01-F1
#
_cell.length_a   1.000
_cell.length_b   1.000
_cell.length_c   1.000
_cell.angle_alpha   90.00
_cell.angle_beta   90.00
_cell.angle_gamma   90.00
#
_symmetry.space_group_name_H-M   'P 1'
#
loop_
_entity.id
_entity.type
_entity.pdbx_description
1 polymer ?
#
loop_
_entity_poly.entity_id
_entity_poly.type
_entity_poly.pdbx_seq_one_letter_code
_entity_poly.pdbx_strand_id
1 'polypeptide(L)'
;MKHLLKIALGLVLCLCVFTACDDDDNAAVSGFSLSKTEVAANAEGGKETVSVSSEGEWVAKSSEPWLNISPANGFGNTECVITIDEALKNEVREAEIRFIPKGQAPKVITVTQLGYGKMIHVKETEVSLKASDVYAKRYFEAIITANVSFKIDYEWLTTTEGGVKLENWISLEKKNEPVFNLESARPQTYKVRFDWKMNPEWIERQAKINFIPMEQDGKSADEVAITPILVTQAASPVITDDRAGDSLAVLTIHERLASDITINSSENMMYWDNVTLWKRTDKGLPGPEAVDRVRSVNFGTVTIKESLPQEVRYLKYLETFQVYGNANTMLLNIDLENHICELEYLKNLQIGGYGLVSLPEDFYRLGNSLESLDLSANNFTGVPAVLTQENFPKLKSLILSGNRRWTVSNLKDSQYNKDTELGFHINMNEDPTEIDQLFLWDNLEELVLSYNYLEGTLPTYEGRPGWQADDLKQYGDTLNYLLNDGKNIPKILPNMKRLTLNLNFFTGKIPNWLRYHPHLLDWFPEVLIFNQQEMGIDSKGTPVKFSDEPTNFEYYFDAYPKYREKYEVEGEDETIKPEEQKK
;
A
#
# COMPACT_ATOMS: atom_id res chain seq x y z
N MET A 1 -30.78 -26.56 -6.16
CA MET A 1 -30.99 -27.87 -6.81
C MET A 1 -31.46 -28.92 -5.79
N LYS A 2 -32.58 -28.75 -5.07
CA LYS A 2 -33.92 -29.36 -5.25
C LYS A 2 -34.08 -30.83 -5.73
N HIS A 3 -33.03 -31.57 -6.12
CA HIS A 3 -33.18 -32.97 -6.57
C HIS A 3 -32.32 -34.02 -5.86
N LEU A 4 -31.38 -33.64 -4.98
CA LEU A 4 -30.59 -34.58 -4.17
C LEU A 4 -31.07 -34.73 -2.72
N LEU A 5 -32.05 -33.93 -2.29
CA LEU A 5 -32.67 -34.01 -0.95
C LEU A 5 -33.62 -35.22 -0.76
N LYS A 6 -33.77 -36.09 -1.77
CA LYS A 6 -34.79 -37.16 -1.79
C LYS A 6 -34.30 -38.55 -1.38
N ILE A 7 -33.03 -38.74 -1.04
CA ILE A 7 -32.49 -40.09 -0.72
C ILE A 7 -32.09 -40.25 0.76
N ALA A 8 -31.85 -39.17 1.52
CA ALA A 8 -31.49 -39.27 2.94
C ALA A 8 -32.62 -38.94 3.94
N LEU A 9 -33.82 -38.55 3.46
CA LEU A 9 -35.01 -38.25 4.29
C LEU A 9 -36.19 -39.20 4.00
N GLY A 10 -35.92 -40.33 3.35
CA GLY A 10 -36.93 -41.28 2.88
C GLY A 10 -37.33 -42.38 3.87
N LEU A 11 -36.88 -42.34 5.12
CA LEU A 11 -37.14 -43.39 6.11
C LEU A 11 -37.21 -42.81 7.53
N VAL A 12 -38.08 -41.83 7.78
CA VAL A 12 -38.96 -41.68 8.97
C VAL A 12 -39.95 -40.55 8.60
N LEU A 13 -40.84 -40.81 7.65
CA LEU A 13 -42.07 -40.02 7.53
C LEU A 13 -43.10 -40.76 8.39
N CYS A 14 -43.31 -40.30 9.62
CA CYS A 14 -44.45 -40.73 10.41
C CYS A 14 -45.72 -40.50 9.60
N LEU A 15 -46.41 -41.60 9.32
CA LEU A 15 -47.80 -41.64 8.92
C LEU A 15 -48.64 -40.83 9.92
N CYS A 16 -48.96 -39.58 9.58
CA CYS A 16 -50.14 -38.92 10.12
C CYS A 16 -51.37 -39.56 9.46
N VAL A 17 -51.77 -40.73 9.97
CA VAL A 17 -53.14 -41.21 9.77
C VAL A 17 -54.03 -40.34 10.65
N PHE A 18 -54.95 -39.61 10.01
CA PHE A 18 -56.13 -39.10 10.70
C PHE A 18 -56.93 -40.30 11.20
N THR A 19 -56.74 -40.69 12.47
CA THR A 19 -57.71 -41.51 13.18
C THR A 19 -58.69 -40.56 13.84
N ALA A 20 -59.94 -40.63 13.36
CA ALA A 20 -61.10 -40.02 13.98
C ALA A 20 -61.14 -40.38 15.47
N CYS A 21 -61.55 -39.42 16.30
CA CYS A 21 -62.00 -39.68 17.67
C CYS A 21 -63.06 -40.77 17.64
N ASP A 22 -62.75 -41.90 18.27
CA ASP A 22 -63.72 -42.58 19.11
C ASP A 22 -63.26 -42.33 20.55
N ASP A 23 -64.07 -41.56 21.27
CA ASP A 23 -64.10 -41.61 22.73
C ASP A 23 -64.51 -43.03 23.10
N ASP A 24 -63.59 -43.85 23.61
CA ASP A 24 -63.94 -44.86 24.61
C ASP A 24 -62.72 -45.48 25.31
N ASP A 25 -62.87 -45.51 26.63
CA ASP A 25 -62.27 -46.39 27.63
C ASP A 25 -60.75 -46.42 27.87
N ASN A 26 -60.43 -46.02 29.11
CA ASN A 26 -59.28 -46.45 29.90
C ASN A 26 -59.08 -47.97 29.80
N ALA A 27 -58.34 -48.42 28.79
CA ALA A 27 -57.61 -49.66 28.88
C ALA A 27 -56.47 -49.43 29.87
N ALA A 28 -56.71 -49.76 31.14
CA ALA A 28 -55.65 -49.86 32.14
C ALA A 28 -54.63 -50.89 31.63
N VAL A 29 -53.51 -50.40 31.10
CA VAL A 29 -52.35 -51.23 30.80
C VAL A 29 -51.84 -51.73 32.15
N SER A 30 -52.15 -52.98 32.49
CA SER A 30 -51.51 -53.66 33.61
C SER A 30 -50.03 -53.84 33.28
N GLY A 31 -49.16 -53.21 34.06
CA GLY A 31 -47.70 -53.31 33.91
C GLY A 31 -46.97 -52.02 33.48
N PHE A 32 -45.66 -52.14 33.30
CA PHE A 32 -44.77 -51.01 33.01
C PHE A 32 -44.81 -50.61 31.52
N SER A 33 -45.05 -49.34 31.21
CA SER A 33 -45.03 -48.81 29.84
C SER A 33 -44.36 -47.43 29.75
N LEU A 34 -43.86 -47.12 28.55
CA LEU A 34 -43.22 -45.85 28.21
C LEU A 34 -43.98 -45.25 27.03
N SER A 35 -44.21 -43.94 27.04
CA SER A 35 -44.90 -43.25 25.95
C SER A 35 -44.09 -43.21 24.64
N LYS A 36 -42.77 -43.49 24.71
CA LYS A 36 -41.84 -43.50 23.58
C LYS A 36 -40.83 -44.64 23.74
N THR A 37 -40.42 -45.22 22.62
CA THR A 37 -39.33 -46.20 22.55
C THR A 37 -38.10 -45.66 21.82
N GLU A 38 -38.26 -44.56 21.07
CA GLU A 38 -37.19 -43.91 20.29
C GLU A 38 -37.30 -42.39 20.42
N VAL A 39 -36.14 -41.72 20.43
CA VAL A 39 -36.01 -40.26 20.40
C VAL A 39 -34.93 -39.90 19.38
N ALA A 40 -35.26 -38.99 18.46
CA ALA A 40 -34.32 -38.44 17.50
C ALA A 40 -33.99 -36.99 17.85
N ALA A 41 -32.71 -36.61 17.81
CA ALA A 41 -32.27 -35.24 18.05
C ALA A 41 -31.29 -34.77 16.97
N ASN A 42 -31.33 -33.46 16.69
CA ASN A 42 -30.34 -32.81 15.84
C ASN A 42 -29.00 -32.63 16.59
N ALA A 43 -28.00 -32.14 15.87
CA ALA A 43 -26.66 -31.91 16.42
C ALA A 43 -26.65 -30.89 17.57
N GLU A 44 -27.60 -29.95 17.60
CA GLU A 44 -27.77 -28.98 18.68
C GLU A 44 -28.29 -29.61 20.00
N GLY A 45 -28.73 -30.88 19.95
CA GLY A 45 -29.33 -31.55 21.10
C GLY A 45 -30.72 -30.98 21.43
N GLY A 46 -31.10 -31.05 22.71
CA GLY A 46 -32.39 -30.54 23.15
C GLY A 46 -32.98 -31.28 24.34
N LYS A 47 -34.28 -31.10 24.55
CA LYS A 47 -35.03 -31.77 25.61
C LYS A 47 -36.25 -32.45 25.04
N GLU A 48 -36.53 -33.65 25.51
CA GLU A 48 -37.67 -34.45 25.09
C GLU A 48 -38.42 -34.99 26.31
N THR A 49 -39.75 -34.92 26.29
CA THR A 49 -40.58 -35.44 27.40
C THR A 49 -41.05 -36.86 27.10
N VAL A 50 -40.93 -37.73 28.10
CA VAL A 50 -41.46 -39.11 28.08
C VAL A 50 -42.29 -39.36 29.34
N SER A 51 -43.48 -39.93 29.14
CA SER A 51 -44.35 -40.34 30.24
C SER A 51 -44.10 -41.81 30.58
N VAL A 52 -43.77 -42.07 31.84
CA VAL A 52 -43.61 -43.40 32.40
C VAL A 52 -44.94 -43.78 33.06
N SER A 53 -45.49 -44.94 32.71
CA SER A 53 -46.63 -45.52 33.43
C SER A 53 -46.20 -46.80 34.16
N SER A 54 -46.39 -46.83 35.48
CA SER A 54 -45.95 -47.93 36.34
C SER A 54 -46.84 -48.06 37.57
N GLU A 55 -46.98 -49.28 38.08
CA GLU A 55 -47.69 -49.58 39.34
C GLU A 55 -46.75 -49.57 40.56
N GLY A 56 -45.45 -49.31 40.35
CA GLY A 56 -44.43 -49.40 41.41
C GLY A 56 -43.19 -48.53 41.18
N GLU A 57 -42.13 -48.81 41.95
CA GLU A 57 -40.84 -48.11 41.86
C GLU A 57 -40.09 -48.47 40.57
N TRP A 58 -39.41 -47.49 39.98
CA TRP A 58 -38.56 -47.68 38.82
C TRP A 58 -37.32 -46.78 38.90
N VAL A 59 -36.24 -47.19 38.20
CA VAL A 59 -34.99 -46.42 38.07
C VAL A 59 -34.62 -46.33 36.58
N ALA A 60 -34.19 -45.16 36.13
CA ALA A 60 -33.69 -44.91 34.79
C ALA A 60 -32.17 -44.69 34.81
N LYS A 61 -31.45 -45.25 33.85
CA LYS A 61 -30.01 -45.06 33.67
C LYS A 61 -29.68 -44.79 32.22
N SER A 62 -28.96 -43.72 31.95
CA SER A 62 -28.38 -43.43 30.64
C SER A 62 -27.10 -44.24 30.42
N SER A 63 -26.86 -44.68 29.18
CA SER A 63 -25.63 -45.39 28.81
C SER A 63 -24.43 -44.47 28.60
N GLU A 64 -24.66 -43.18 28.31
CA GLU A 64 -23.63 -42.21 27.92
C GLU A 64 -23.80 -40.87 28.65
N PRO A 65 -22.70 -40.12 28.90
CA PRO A 65 -22.74 -38.90 29.70
C PRO A 65 -23.40 -37.70 29.02
N TRP A 66 -23.51 -37.69 27.69
CA TRP A 66 -24.19 -36.63 26.92
C TRP A 66 -25.72 -36.76 26.92
N LEU A 67 -26.25 -37.81 27.54
CA LEU A 67 -27.66 -38.13 27.63
C LEU A 67 -28.09 -38.22 29.09
N ASN A 68 -29.01 -37.36 29.52
CA ASN A 68 -29.48 -37.32 30.91
C ASN A 68 -31.00 -37.48 31.00
N ILE A 69 -31.48 -38.00 32.13
CA ILE A 69 -32.92 -38.21 32.40
C ILE A 69 -33.28 -37.72 33.80
N SER A 70 -34.35 -36.92 33.90
CA SER A 70 -34.83 -36.40 35.18
C SER A 70 -36.36 -36.48 35.30
N PRO A 71 -36.91 -37.07 36.37
CA PRO A 71 -36.19 -37.73 37.46
C PRO A 71 -35.60 -39.08 37.02
N ALA A 72 -34.43 -39.45 37.55
CA ALA A 72 -33.77 -40.73 37.24
C ALA A 72 -34.34 -41.93 38.03
N ASN A 73 -35.34 -41.70 38.87
CA ASN A 73 -36.12 -42.70 39.58
C ASN A 73 -37.49 -42.12 39.92
N GLY A 74 -38.47 -42.99 40.16
CA GLY A 74 -39.80 -42.55 40.53
C GLY A 74 -40.70 -43.69 40.98
N PHE A 75 -41.92 -43.33 41.33
CA PHE A 75 -42.98 -44.26 41.74
C PHE A 75 -44.27 -43.88 41.03
N GLY A 76 -44.97 -44.86 40.48
CA GLY A 76 -46.21 -44.62 39.76
C GLY A 76 -45.99 -43.95 38.41
N ASN A 77 -47.04 -43.33 37.88
CA ASN A 77 -46.98 -42.57 36.63
C ASN A 77 -46.19 -41.27 36.84
N THR A 78 -45.22 -40.99 35.98
CA THR A 78 -44.32 -39.83 36.12
C THR A 78 -43.89 -39.33 34.75
N GLU A 79 -43.86 -38.01 34.57
CA GLU A 79 -43.23 -37.39 33.40
C GLU A 79 -41.73 -37.21 33.65
N CYS A 80 -40.93 -37.68 32.71
CA CYS A 80 -39.48 -37.55 32.74
C CYS A 80 -39.01 -36.71 31.55
N VAL A 81 -38.00 -35.89 31.77
CA VAL A 81 -37.37 -35.06 30.74
C VAL A 81 -36.01 -35.65 30.40
N ILE A 82 -35.87 -36.10 29.16
CA ILE A 82 -34.60 -36.47 28.54
C ILE A 82 -33.92 -35.18 28.12
N THR A 83 -32.65 -34.98 28.51
CA THR A 83 -31.80 -33.88 28.07
C THR A 83 -30.64 -34.44 27.27
N ILE A 84 -30.44 -33.90 26.07
CA ILE A 84 -29.44 -34.33 25.09
C ILE A 84 -28.48 -33.17 24.86
N ASP A 85 -27.20 -33.37 25.16
CA ASP A 85 -26.17 -32.36 24.93
C ASP A 85 -25.84 -32.22 23.43
N GLU A 86 -25.33 -31.06 23.04
CA GLU A 86 -24.83 -30.80 21.68
C GLU A 86 -23.76 -31.81 21.24
N ALA A 87 -23.82 -32.22 19.97
CA ALA A 87 -22.82 -33.07 19.35
C ALA A 87 -21.44 -32.40 19.29
N LEU A 88 -20.40 -33.22 19.38
CA LEU A 88 -18.99 -32.81 19.25
C LEU A 88 -18.33 -33.32 17.97
N LYS A 89 -18.98 -34.26 17.27
CA LYS A 89 -18.49 -34.94 16.07
C LYS A 89 -19.51 -34.84 14.92
N ASN A 90 -19.06 -35.11 13.70
CA ASN A 90 -19.90 -35.11 12.50
C ASN A 90 -20.72 -36.40 12.35
N GLU A 91 -20.37 -37.45 13.10
CA GLU A 91 -20.99 -38.76 13.01
C GLU A 91 -22.27 -38.83 13.84
N VAL A 92 -23.25 -39.59 13.36
CA VAL A 92 -24.43 -39.97 14.14
C VAL A 92 -23.97 -40.80 15.34
N ARG A 93 -24.53 -40.49 16.52
CA ARG A 93 -24.27 -41.25 17.75
C ARG A 93 -25.58 -41.75 18.34
N GLU A 94 -25.50 -42.91 18.98
CA GLU A 94 -26.64 -43.55 19.64
C GLU A 94 -26.32 -43.84 21.10
N ALA A 95 -27.34 -43.73 21.95
CA ALA A 95 -27.29 -44.10 23.35
C ALA A 95 -28.65 -44.63 23.82
N GLU A 96 -28.66 -45.31 24.95
CA GLU A 96 -29.85 -45.92 25.52
C GLU A 96 -30.17 -45.32 26.89
N ILE A 97 -31.47 -45.13 27.17
CA ILE A 97 -31.98 -44.92 28.53
C ILE A 97 -32.72 -46.20 28.93
N ARG A 98 -32.16 -46.90 29.91
CA ARG A 98 -32.72 -48.15 30.44
C ARG A 98 -33.56 -47.86 31.67
N PHE A 99 -34.87 -48.10 31.56
CA PHE A 99 -35.81 -48.06 32.68
C PHE A 99 -35.98 -49.45 33.30
N ILE A 100 -35.78 -49.54 34.60
CA ILE A 100 -35.78 -50.78 35.39
C ILE A 100 -36.91 -50.69 36.42
N PRO A 101 -38.13 -51.14 36.09
CA PRO A 101 -39.22 -51.31 37.05
C PRO A 101 -38.95 -52.48 38.02
N LYS A 102 -39.36 -52.34 39.28
CA LYS A 102 -39.19 -53.37 40.31
C LYS A 102 -40.01 -54.62 39.99
N GLY A 103 -39.34 -55.76 39.81
CA GLY A 103 -40.00 -57.06 39.56
C GLY A 103 -40.52 -57.26 38.13
N GLN A 104 -40.20 -56.37 37.18
CA GLN A 104 -40.58 -56.49 35.76
C GLN A 104 -39.34 -56.37 34.85
N ALA A 105 -39.48 -56.78 33.59
CA ALA A 105 -38.40 -56.67 32.62
C ALA A 105 -38.08 -55.19 32.30
N PRO A 106 -36.79 -54.82 32.16
CA PRO A 106 -36.42 -53.47 31.76
C PRO A 106 -36.96 -53.10 30.37
N LYS A 107 -37.31 -51.83 30.18
CA LYS A 107 -37.56 -51.25 28.85
C LYS A 107 -36.49 -50.20 28.53
N VAL A 108 -36.21 -50.05 27.24
CA VAL A 108 -35.15 -49.17 26.75
C VAL A 108 -35.76 -48.14 25.81
N ILE A 109 -35.28 -46.90 25.92
CA ILE A 109 -35.47 -45.87 24.91
C ILE A 109 -34.15 -45.70 24.17
N THR A 110 -34.17 -45.87 22.86
CA THR A 110 -33.02 -45.59 22.00
C THR A 110 -33.03 -44.12 21.60
N VAL A 111 -31.91 -43.43 21.82
CA VAL A 111 -31.74 -42.02 21.47
C VAL A 111 -30.68 -41.92 20.38
N THR A 112 -31.10 -41.48 19.20
CA THR A 112 -30.22 -41.26 18.04
C THR A 112 -30.04 -39.77 17.83
N GLN A 113 -28.79 -39.28 17.90
CA GLN A 113 -28.46 -37.89 17.66
C GLN A 113 -27.61 -37.74 16.39
N LEU A 114 -27.99 -36.81 15.52
CA LEU A 114 -27.18 -36.43 14.36
C LEU A 114 -25.92 -35.67 14.79
N GLY A 115 -24.84 -35.80 14.01
CA GLY A 115 -23.67 -34.92 14.13
C GLY A 115 -23.83 -33.63 13.31
N TYR A 116 -22.97 -32.64 13.53
CA TYR A 116 -22.96 -31.45 12.69
C TYR A 116 -22.46 -31.81 11.27
N GLY A 117 -23.26 -31.50 10.25
CA GLY A 117 -22.83 -31.63 8.85
C GLY A 117 -21.72 -30.63 8.53
N LYS A 118 -20.82 -31.00 7.60
CA LYS A 118 -19.80 -30.08 7.09
C LYS A 118 -20.48 -28.88 6.42
N MET A 119 -20.11 -27.67 6.81
CA MET A 119 -20.69 -26.45 6.29
C MET A 119 -19.71 -25.29 6.25
N ILE A 120 -19.93 -24.42 5.27
CA ILE A 120 -19.41 -23.04 5.21
C ILE A 120 -20.60 -22.19 4.81
N HIS A 121 -21.06 -21.36 5.73
CA HIS A 121 -22.17 -20.45 5.52
C HIS A 121 -21.66 -19.01 5.58
N VAL A 122 -21.98 -18.25 4.54
CA VAL A 122 -21.67 -16.84 4.44
C VAL A 122 -22.93 -16.07 4.80
N LYS A 123 -22.85 -15.20 5.81
CA LYS A 123 -24.00 -14.45 6.31
C LYS A 123 -24.55 -13.46 5.28
N GLU A 124 -23.66 -12.76 4.59
CA GLU A 124 -23.98 -11.71 3.60
C GLU A 124 -23.31 -12.07 2.27
N THR A 125 -24.12 -12.37 1.26
CA THR A 125 -23.65 -12.87 -0.04
C THR A 125 -23.54 -11.77 -1.09
N GLU A 126 -23.92 -10.52 -0.76
CA GLU A 126 -23.86 -9.36 -1.64
C GLU A 126 -23.23 -8.18 -0.91
N VAL A 127 -22.25 -7.54 -1.52
CA VAL A 127 -21.56 -6.36 -0.99
C VAL A 127 -21.52 -5.28 -2.06
N SER A 128 -21.97 -4.07 -1.70
CA SER A 128 -21.91 -2.88 -2.57
C SER A 128 -20.86 -1.91 -2.07
N LEU A 129 -19.90 -1.56 -2.91
CA LEU A 129 -18.78 -0.66 -2.62
C LEU A 129 -18.90 0.62 -3.45
N LYS A 130 -18.43 1.74 -2.87
CA LYS A 130 -18.26 3.00 -3.61
C LYS A 130 -17.12 2.86 -4.63
N ALA A 131 -17.10 3.74 -5.63
CA ALA A 131 -15.98 3.86 -6.55
C ALA A 131 -14.68 4.21 -5.82
N SER A 132 -14.76 5.09 -4.83
CA SER A 132 -13.65 5.55 -4.00
C SER A 132 -14.06 5.79 -2.54
N ASP A 133 -13.07 5.72 -1.64
CA ASP A 133 -13.13 6.25 -0.28
C ASP A 133 -11.68 6.45 0.22
N VAL A 134 -11.46 7.14 1.34
CA VAL A 134 -10.12 7.29 1.92
C VAL A 134 -9.52 5.93 2.28
N TYR A 135 -8.21 5.74 2.09
CA TYR A 135 -7.54 4.43 2.22
C TYR A 135 -7.92 3.65 3.49
N ALA A 136 -7.98 4.33 4.64
CA ALA A 136 -8.32 3.71 5.93
C ALA A 136 -9.73 3.10 6.01
N LYS A 137 -10.64 3.50 5.11
CA LYS A 137 -12.03 3.00 5.04
C LYS A 137 -12.23 1.96 3.94
N ARG A 138 -11.19 1.63 3.16
CA ARG A 138 -11.32 0.70 2.03
C ARG A 138 -11.26 -0.76 2.45
N TYR A 139 -12.19 -1.16 3.31
CA TYR A 139 -12.38 -2.56 3.70
C TYR A 139 -13.84 -2.87 4.00
N PHE A 140 -14.18 -4.16 4.02
CA PHE A 140 -15.43 -4.67 4.58
C PHE A 140 -15.16 -5.97 5.35
N GLU A 141 -16.04 -6.32 6.29
CA GLU A 141 -15.95 -7.56 7.07
C GLU A 141 -17.04 -8.54 6.63
N ALA A 142 -16.64 -9.75 6.23
CA ALA A 142 -17.54 -10.86 6.00
C ALA A 142 -17.63 -11.74 7.25
N ILE A 143 -18.85 -12.16 7.59
CA ILE A 143 -19.11 -13.10 8.68
C ILE A 143 -19.34 -14.49 8.07
N ILE A 144 -18.43 -15.41 8.36
CA ILE A 144 -18.43 -16.77 7.82
C ILE A 144 -18.55 -17.76 8.98
N THR A 145 -19.58 -18.60 8.95
CA THR A 145 -19.78 -19.67 9.93
C THR A 145 -19.39 -21.00 9.30
N ALA A 146 -18.38 -21.68 9.84
CA ALA A 146 -17.86 -22.91 9.27
C ALA A 146 -17.38 -23.90 10.34
N ASN A 147 -17.46 -25.20 10.04
CA ASN A 147 -16.82 -26.28 10.81
C ASN A 147 -15.81 -27.08 9.96
N VAL A 148 -15.45 -26.54 8.80
CA VAL A 148 -14.36 -27.03 7.94
C VAL A 148 -13.44 -25.88 7.61
N SER A 149 -12.16 -26.15 7.45
CA SER A 149 -11.19 -25.16 6.99
C SER A 149 -11.42 -24.84 5.52
N PHE A 150 -11.11 -23.61 5.11
CA PHE A 150 -11.28 -23.17 3.74
C PHE A 150 -10.17 -22.23 3.28
N LYS A 151 -9.92 -22.25 1.98
CA LYS A 151 -9.12 -21.22 1.28
C LYS A 151 -10.06 -20.25 0.58
N ILE A 152 -9.59 -19.03 0.37
CA ILE A 152 -10.30 -18.00 -0.38
C ILE A 152 -9.76 -17.96 -1.80
N ASP A 153 -10.66 -17.84 -2.77
CA ASP A 153 -10.36 -17.70 -4.19
C ASP A 153 -11.22 -16.59 -4.80
N TYR A 154 -10.71 -15.91 -5.82
CA TYR A 154 -11.37 -14.76 -6.44
C TYR A 154 -11.71 -15.04 -7.90
N GLU A 155 -12.98 -14.87 -8.26
CA GLU A 155 -13.44 -14.89 -9.65
C GLU A 155 -13.77 -13.46 -10.08
N TRP A 156 -12.92 -12.87 -10.89
CA TRP A 156 -13.13 -11.54 -11.44
C TRP A 156 -14.16 -11.61 -12.57
N LEU A 157 -15.19 -10.75 -12.56
CA LEU A 157 -16.30 -10.86 -13.53
C LEU A 157 -16.26 -9.79 -14.62
N THR A 158 -15.61 -8.66 -14.37
CA THR A 158 -15.64 -7.52 -15.29
C THR A 158 -14.41 -7.45 -16.20
N THR A 159 -14.64 -7.11 -17.46
CA THR A 159 -13.61 -6.83 -18.48
C THR A 159 -13.97 -5.50 -19.13
N THR A 160 -12.99 -4.64 -19.39
CA THR A 160 -13.21 -3.37 -20.10
C THR A 160 -13.54 -3.61 -21.58
N GLU A 161 -14.05 -2.59 -22.27
CA GLU A 161 -14.29 -2.66 -23.73
C GLU A 161 -13.01 -2.97 -24.51
N GLY A 162 -11.84 -2.57 -24.00
CA GLY A 162 -10.53 -2.89 -24.56
C GLY A 162 -10.03 -4.31 -24.28
N GLY A 163 -10.84 -5.16 -23.64
CA GLY A 163 -10.49 -6.56 -23.34
C GLY A 163 -9.62 -6.74 -22.10
N VAL A 164 -9.39 -5.69 -21.30
CA VAL A 164 -8.58 -5.78 -20.07
C VAL A 164 -9.44 -6.29 -18.92
N LYS A 165 -8.99 -7.38 -18.28
CA LYS A 165 -9.67 -7.94 -17.10
C LYS A 165 -9.45 -7.04 -15.88
N LEU A 166 -10.52 -6.69 -15.17
CA LEU A 166 -10.44 -5.89 -13.95
C LEU A 166 -10.29 -6.81 -12.74
N GLU A 167 -9.04 -7.04 -12.34
CA GLU A 167 -8.66 -8.00 -11.30
C GLU A 167 -7.80 -7.37 -10.19
N ASN A 168 -7.53 -8.15 -9.13
CA ASN A 168 -6.65 -7.78 -8.00
C ASN A 168 -7.05 -6.50 -7.24
N TRP A 169 -8.35 -6.20 -7.21
CA TRP A 169 -8.90 -5.04 -6.52
C TRP A 169 -9.64 -5.36 -5.21
N ILE A 170 -9.81 -6.64 -4.88
CA ILE A 170 -10.16 -7.13 -3.54
C ILE A 170 -8.99 -7.98 -3.07
N SER A 171 -8.59 -7.84 -1.81
CA SER A 171 -7.55 -8.64 -1.21
C SER A 171 -7.84 -8.95 0.24
N LEU A 172 -7.10 -9.91 0.77
CA LEU A 172 -7.05 -10.23 2.18
C LEU A 172 -5.59 -10.21 2.60
N GLU A 173 -5.24 -9.36 3.57
CA GLU A 173 -3.90 -9.36 4.12
C GLU A 173 -3.64 -10.65 4.90
N LYS A 174 -2.42 -11.20 4.80
CA LYS A 174 -2.04 -12.45 5.47
C LYS A 174 -2.34 -12.48 6.97
N LYS A 175 -2.17 -11.34 7.66
CA LYS A 175 -2.47 -11.21 9.09
C LYS A 175 -3.97 -11.33 9.43
N ASN A 176 -4.84 -11.18 8.43
CA ASN A 176 -6.29 -11.27 8.54
C ASN A 176 -6.82 -12.65 8.08
N GLU A 177 -5.94 -13.61 7.75
CA GLU A 177 -6.37 -14.97 7.38
C GLU A 177 -7.04 -15.67 8.58
N PRO A 178 -8.17 -16.37 8.36
CA PRO A 178 -8.86 -17.07 9.43
C PRO A 178 -7.98 -18.20 9.98
N VAL A 179 -7.80 -18.21 11.31
CA VAL A 179 -7.15 -19.31 12.03
C VAL A 179 -8.20 -20.30 12.48
N PHE A 180 -8.17 -21.49 11.90
CA PHE A 180 -9.14 -22.55 12.17
C PHE A 180 -8.74 -23.35 13.42
N ASN A 181 -9.59 -23.36 14.45
CA ASN A 181 -9.47 -24.28 15.59
C ASN A 181 -10.59 -25.32 15.55
N LEU A 182 -10.42 -26.35 14.71
CA LEU A 182 -11.46 -27.35 14.42
C LEU A 182 -11.32 -28.61 15.27
N GLU A 183 -11.05 -28.45 16.57
CA GLU A 183 -11.02 -29.56 17.54
C GLU A 183 -12.39 -30.23 17.76
N SER A 184 -13.47 -29.58 17.31
CA SER A 184 -14.83 -30.12 17.33
C SER A 184 -15.54 -29.88 16.00
N ALA A 185 -16.58 -30.67 15.76
CA ALA A 185 -17.50 -30.53 14.63
C ALA A 185 -18.36 -29.26 14.66
N ARG A 186 -18.31 -28.49 15.75
CA ARG A 186 -19.22 -27.37 15.97
C ARG A 186 -18.87 -26.21 15.03
N PRO A 187 -19.85 -25.64 14.32
CA PRO A 187 -19.62 -24.45 13.51
C PRO A 187 -19.10 -23.28 14.34
N GLN A 188 -17.99 -22.70 13.88
CA GLN A 188 -17.39 -21.49 14.45
C GLN A 188 -17.61 -20.31 13.53
N THR A 189 -17.67 -19.12 14.11
CA THR A 189 -17.84 -17.88 13.35
C THR A 189 -16.52 -17.15 13.21
N TYR A 190 -16.15 -16.85 11.97
CA TYR A 190 -14.97 -16.12 11.58
C TYR A 190 -15.37 -14.75 11.02
N LYS A 191 -14.70 -13.69 11.49
CA LYS A 191 -14.80 -12.36 10.89
C LYS A 191 -13.61 -12.17 9.98
N VAL A 192 -13.86 -12.07 8.68
CA VAL A 192 -12.82 -11.99 7.66
C VAL A 192 -12.86 -10.61 7.03
N ARG A 193 -11.76 -9.86 7.18
CA ARG A 193 -11.62 -8.50 6.64
C ARG A 193 -11.02 -8.54 5.24
N PHE A 194 -11.77 -8.05 4.28
CA PHE A 194 -11.32 -7.84 2.90
C PHE A 194 -11.04 -6.37 2.66
N ASP A 195 -9.85 -6.05 2.18
CA ASP A 195 -9.47 -4.71 1.74
C ASP A 195 -9.76 -4.57 0.23
N TRP A 196 -10.02 -3.35 -0.24
CA TRP A 196 -10.34 -3.09 -1.64
C TRP A 196 -9.64 -1.87 -2.22
N LYS A 197 -9.38 -1.88 -3.53
CA LYS A 197 -8.78 -0.77 -4.29
C LYS A 197 -9.86 0.12 -4.88
N MET A 198 -9.56 1.39 -5.09
CA MET A 198 -10.44 2.31 -5.83
C MET A 198 -10.77 1.74 -7.21
N ASN A 199 -11.99 1.97 -7.69
CA ASN A 199 -12.37 1.68 -9.06
C ASN A 199 -12.12 2.93 -9.91
N PRO A 200 -11.08 2.96 -10.74
CA PRO A 200 -10.76 4.15 -11.47
C PRO A 200 -11.45 4.17 -12.84
N GLU A 201 -12.17 3.09 -13.19
CA GLU A 201 -12.92 2.93 -14.42
C GLU A 201 -14.31 3.57 -14.33
N TRP A 202 -14.80 4.07 -15.46
CA TRP A 202 -16.18 4.58 -15.58
C TRP A 202 -17.25 3.49 -15.75
N ILE A 203 -16.88 2.23 -15.53
CA ILE A 203 -17.79 1.10 -15.50
C ILE A 203 -17.85 0.51 -14.09
N GLU A 204 -19.00 -0.02 -13.73
CA GLU A 204 -19.13 -0.86 -12.55
C GLU A 204 -18.29 -2.12 -12.72
N ARG A 205 -17.64 -2.57 -11.64
CA ARG A 205 -16.89 -3.82 -11.64
C ARG A 205 -17.35 -4.80 -10.57
N GLN A 206 -17.28 -6.08 -10.90
CA GLN A 206 -17.80 -7.16 -10.08
C GLN A 206 -16.77 -8.29 -9.92
N ALA A 207 -16.79 -8.92 -8.76
CA ALA A 207 -16.01 -10.10 -8.44
C ALA A 207 -16.81 -11.01 -7.50
N LYS A 208 -16.51 -12.31 -7.54
CA LYS A 208 -16.96 -13.25 -6.52
C LYS A 208 -15.80 -13.66 -5.63
N ILE A 209 -16.08 -13.71 -4.34
CA ILE A 209 -15.20 -14.33 -3.34
C ILE A 209 -15.73 -15.74 -3.09
N ASN A 210 -14.97 -16.72 -3.53
CA ASN A 210 -15.25 -18.14 -3.38
C ASN A 210 -14.54 -18.67 -2.13
N PHE A 211 -15.22 -19.54 -1.39
CA PHE A 211 -14.63 -20.28 -0.26
C PHE A 211 -14.51 -21.73 -0.67
N ILE A 212 -13.29 -22.24 -0.75
CA ILE A 212 -13.02 -23.61 -1.20
C ILE A 212 -12.65 -24.42 0.04
N PRO A 213 -13.45 -25.44 0.42
CA PRO A 213 -13.12 -26.34 1.51
C PRO A 213 -11.75 -26.97 1.31
N MET A 214 -10.95 -27.01 2.37
CA MET A 214 -9.66 -27.70 2.37
C MET A 214 -9.86 -29.17 2.77
N GLU A 215 -9.06 -30.06 2.19
CA GLU A 215 -9.06 -31.46 2.59
C GLU A 215 -8.63 -31.61 4.05
N GLN A 216 -9.37 -32.43 4.80
CA GLN A 216 -8.99 -32.90 6.13
C GLN A 216 -8.91 -34.43 6.07
N ASP A 217 -7.78 -34.98 6.49
CA ASP A 217 -7.55 -36.43 6.63
C ASP A 217 -7.79 -37.28 5.36
N GLY A 218 -7.45 -36.75 4.18
CA GLY A 218 -7.52 -37.49 2.91
C GLY A 218 -8.94 -37.87 2.45
N LYS A 219 -9.97 -37.30 3.07
CA LYS A 219 -11.37 -37.43 2.62
C LYS A 219 -11.81 -36.09 2.03
N SER A 220 -12.26 -36.13 0.77
CA SER A 220 -12.89 -35.00 0.09
C SER A 220 -13.96 -34.40 1.01
N ALA A 221 -13.94 -33.08 1.19
CA ALA A 221 -15.11 -32.40 1.72
C ALA A 221 -16.21 -32.59 0.67
N ASP A 222 -17.15 -33.52 0.92
CA ASP A 222 -18.39 -33.65 0.15
C ASP A 222 -18.92 -32.26 -0.22
N GLU A 223 -19.43 -32.10 -1.45
CA GLU A 223 -19.85 -30.83 -2.08
C GLU A 223 -20.62 -29.90 -1.12
N VAL A 224 -19.90 -29.13 -0.29
CA VAL A 224 -20.50 -28.10 0.54
C VAL A 224 -21.01 -27.05 -0.44
N ALA A 225 -22.32 -26.89 -0.52
CA ALA A 225 -22.92 -25.87 -1.35
C ALA A 225 -22.64 -24.50 -0.72
N ILE A 226 -21.69 -23.78 -1.29
CA ILE A 226 -21.23 -22.48 -0.79
C ILE A 226 -21.75 -21.42 -1.73
N THR A 227 -22.45 -20.44 -1.17
CA THR A 227 -22.80 -19.24 -1.93
C THR A 227 -21.63 -18.27 -1.83
N PRO A 228 -20.99 -17.90 -2.95
CA PRO A 228 -19.92 -16.92 -2.92
C PRO A 228 -20.45 -15.54 -2.55
N ILE A 229 -19.56 -14.64 -2.13
CA ILE A 229 -19.90 -13.22 -1.98
C ILE A 229 -19.77 -12.56 -3.34
N LEU A 230 -20.86 -12.05 -3.90
CA LEU A 230 -20.83 -11.15 -5.04
C LEU A 230 -20.51 -9.73 -4.55
N VAL A 231 -19.36 -9.21 -4.94
CA VAL A 231 -18.94 -7.85 -4.62
C VAL A 231 -19.11 -7.00 -5.86
N THR A 232 -19.86 -5.90 -5.71
CA THR A 232 -20.12 -4.92 -6.77
C THR A 232 -19.54 -3.58 -6.35
N GLN A 233 -18.68 -3.00 -7.17
CA GLN A 233 -18.08 -1.70 -6.92
C GLN A 233 -18.50 -0.69 -7.98
N ALA A 234 -19.05 0.43 -7.52
CA ALA A 234 -19.54 1.50 -8.39
C ALA A 234 -18.46 2.06 -9.33
N ALA A 235 -18.91 2.60 -10.46
CA ALA A 235 -18.06 3.29 -11.44
C ALA A 235 -17.54 4.63 -10.91
N SER A 236 -16.32 4.99 -11.29
CA SER A 236 -15.86 6.37 -11.20
C SER A 236 -16.60 7.28 -12.18
N PRO A 237 -16.72 8.57 -11.90
CA PRO A 237 -17.37 9.50 -12.81
C PRO A 237 -16.56 9.65 -14.11
N VAL A 238 -17.25 9.86 -15.23
CA VAL A 238 -16.61 10.05 -16.55
C VAL A 238 -15.90 11.40 -16.58
N ILE A 239 -14.61 11.38 -16.90
CA ILE A 239 -13.79 12.59 -17.07
C ILE A 239 -13.72 12.93 -18.56
N THR A 240 -14.27 14.08 -18.94
CA THR A 240 -14.31 14.59 -20.32
C THR A 240 -13.06 15.39 -20.68
N ASP A 241 -12.69 15.47 -21.96
CA ASP A 241 -11.58 16.35 -22.41
C ASP A 241 -12.05 17.81 -22.55
N ASP A 242 -12.43 18.41 -21.41
CA ASP A 242 -12.81 19.81 -21.30
C ASP A 242 -12.54 20.34 -19.87
N ARG A 243 -12.88 21.61 -19.64
CA ARG A 243 -12.69 22.26 -18.33
C ARG A 243 -13.48 21.57 -17.21
N ALA A 244 -14.63 20.99 -17.51
CA ALA A 244 -15.44 20.29 -16.51
C ALA A 244 -14.75 18.99 -16.10
N GLY A 245 -14.24 18.24 -17.07
CA GLY A 245 -13.43 17.06 -16.82
C GLY A 245 -12.14 17.37 -16.05
N ASP A 246 -11.43 18.44 -16.38
CA ASP A 246 -10.26 18.87 -15.60
C ASP A 246 -10.60 19.11 -14.12
N SER A 247 -11.70 19.83 -13.85
CA SER A 247 -12.13 20.11 -12.49
C SER A 247 -12.49 18.83 -11.72
N LEU A 248 -13.14 17.88 -12.40
CA LEU A 248 -13.46 16.57 -11.85
C LEU A 248 -12.21 15.72 -11.61
N ALA A 249 -11.24 15.76 -12.51
CA ALA A 249 -9.97 15.08 -12.37
C ALA A 249 -9.21 15.60 -11.15
N VAL A 250 -9.08 16.92 -10.98
CA VAL A 250 -8.43 17.54 -9.81
C VAL A 250 -9.11 17.13 -8.50
N LEU A 251 -10.44 17.20 -8.43
CA LEU A 251 -11.20 16.80 -7.23
C LEU A 251 -11.06 15.30 -6.95
N THR A 252 -11.05 14.47 -7.98
CA THR A 252 -10.86 13.03 -7.83
C THR A 252 -9.45 12.73 -7.31
N ILE A 253 -8.41 13.33 -7.90
CA ILE A 253 -7.02 13.17 -7.44
C ILE A 253 -6.90 13.62 -5.97
N HIS A 254 -7.50 14.76 -5.62
CA HIS A 254 -7.53 15.29 -4.25
C HIS A 254 -8.10 14.28 -3.25
N GLU A 255 -9.29 13.74 -3.52
CA GLU A 255 -9.96 12.75 -2.65
C GLU A 255 -9.11 11.48 -2.52
N ARG A 256 -8.54 11.02 -3.65
CA ARG A 256 -7.80 9.76 -3.71
C ARG A 256 -6.47 9.81 -2.98
N LEU A 257 -5.78 10.93 -3.09
CA LEU A 257 -4.58 11.22 -2.32
C LEU A 257 -4.90 11.45 -0.83
N ALA A 258 -6.16 11.73 -0.49
CA ALA A 258 -6.56 12.25 0.82
C ALA A 258 -5.70 13.47 1.20
N SER A 259 -5.59 14.42 0.26
CA SER A 259 -4.77 15.62 0.43
C SER A 259 -5.39 16.60 1.44
N ASP A 260 -4.53 17.25 2.22
CA ASP A 260 -4.91 18.26 3.21
C ASP A 260 -5.29 19.63 2.62
N ILE A 261 -5.03 19.85 1.32
CA ILE A 261 -5.39 21.10 0.65
C ILE A 261 -6.91 21.28 0.70
N THR A 262 -7.34 22.49 1.01
CA THR A 262 -8.77 22.84 0.98
C THR A 262 -9.17 23.29 -0.41
N ILE A 263 -10.17 22.62 -1.00
CA ILE A 263 -10.77 23.02 -2.29
C ILE A 263 -12.26 23.31 -2.05
N ASN A 264 -12.70 24.53 -2.36
CA ASN A 264 -14.12 24.85 -2.39
C ASN A 264 -14.72 24.46 -3.75
N SER A 265 -15.21 23.22 -3.85
CA SER A 265 -15.82 22.69 -5.07
C SER A 265 -17.12 23.39 -5.50
N SER A 266 -17.69 24.25 -4.64
CA SER A 266 -18.84 25.10 -5.01
C SER A 266 -18.43 26.36 -5.77
N GLU A 267 -17.14 26.72 -5.76
CA GLU A 267 -16.60 27.84 -6.51
C GLU A 267 -16.01 27.41 -7.84
N ASN A 268 -15.86 28.40 -8.74
CA ASN A 268 -15.21 28.18 -10.01
C ASN A 268 -13.73 27.82 -9.79
N MET A 269 -13.22 26.80 -10.50
CA MET A 269 -11.83 26.35 -10.45
C MET A 269 -10.76 27.45 -10.61
N MET A 270 -11.10 28.59 -11.21
CA MET A 270 -10.20 29.76 -11.28
C MET A 270 -9.87 30.40 -9.92
N TYR A 271 -10.67 30.10 -8.88
CA TYR A 271 -10.50 30.56 -7.51
C TYR A 271 -9.90 29.49 -6.58
N TRP A 272 -9.55 28.31 -7.11
CA TRP A 272 -8.88 27.29 -6.31
C TRP A 272 -7.41 27.65 -6.19
N ASP A 273 -6.94 27.90 -4.96
CA ASP A 273 -5.57 28.34 -4.69
C ASP A 273 -4.50 27.37 -5.20
N ASN A 274 -4.85 26.10 -5.34
CA ASN A 274 -3.95 25.04 -5.77
C ASN A 274 -3.96 24.77 -7.28
N VAL A 275 -4.67 25.58 -8.07
CA VAL A 275 -4.81 25.43 -9.52
C VAL A 275 -4.50 26.74 -10.23
N THR A 276 -3.78 26.67 -11.33
CA THR A 276 -3.73 27.77 -12.32
C THR A 276 -4.26 27.29 -13.66
N LEU A 277 -4.88 28.22 -14.40
CA LEU A 277 -5.46 27.96 -15.71
C LEU A 277 -4.66 28.67 -16.81
N TRP A 278 -4.64 28.08 -17.98
CA TRP A 278 -4.10 28.69 -19.19
C TRP A 278 -4.89 29.93 -19.61
N LYS A 279 -4.17 31.02 -19.89
CA LYS A 279 -4.73 32.27 -20.40
C LYS A 279 -4.36 32.46 -21.88
N ARG A 280 -5.23 33.14 -22.62
CA ARG A 280 -4.99 33.47 -24.04
C ARG A 280 -3.70 34.26 -24.29
N THR A 281 -3.22 34.98 -23.28
CA THR A 281 -2.00 35.81 -23.33
C THR A 281 -0.74 35.06 -22.90
N ASP A 282 -0.86 33.80 -22.46
CA ASP A 282 0.29 33.05 -21.96
C ASP A 282 1.26 32.71 -23.09
N LYS A 283 2.56 32.93 -22.82
CA LYS A 283 3.61 32.46 -23.72
C LYS A 283 3.65 30.94 -23.70
N GLY A 284 3.69 30.31 -24.87
CA GLY A 284 3.74 28.86 -24.99
C GLY A 284 2.39 28.16 -24.82
N LEU A 285 1.27 28.88 -24.91
CA LEU A 285 -0.07 28.29 -24.97
C LEU A 285 -0.10 27.17 -26.04
N PRO A 286 -0.46 25.92 -25.68
CA PRO A 286 -0.49 24.78 -26.62
C PRO A 286 -1.39 24.99 -27.84
N GLY A 287 -2.55 25.59 -27.62
CA GLY A 287 -3.57 25.84 -28.63
C GLY A 287 -4.76 26.60 -28.04
N PRO A 288 -5.68 27.13 -28.87
CA PRO A 288 -6.86 27.84 -28.39
C PRO A 288 -7.76 27.02 -27.45
N GLU A 289 -7.78 25.70 -27.62
CA GLU A 289 -8.56 24.75 -26.82
C GLU A 289 -7.98 24.51 -25.41
N ALA A 290 -6.73 24.91 -25.17
CA ALA A 290 -6.11 24.85 -23.85
C ALA A 290 -6.56 26.02 -22.96
N VAL A 291 -7.15 27.09 -23.50
CA VAL A 291 -7.60 28.25 -22.72
C VAL A 291 -8.62 27.80 -21.65
N ASP A 292 -8.44 28.28 -20.42
CA ASP A 292 -9.20 27.90 -19.22
C ASP A 292 -9.07 26.43 -18.78
N ARG A 293 -8.18 25.63 -19.41
CA ARG A 293 -7.78 24.29 -18.95
C ARG A 293 -6.72 24.38 -17.86
N VAL A 294 -6.59 23.33 -17.05
CA VAL A 294 -5.62 23.28 -15.95
C VAL A 294 -4.19 23.33 -16.51
N ARG A 295 -3.43 24.33 -16.06
CA ARG A 295 -2.02 24.56 -16.41
C ARG A 295 -1.07 24.08 -15.32
N SER A 296 -1.43 24.29 -14.06
CA SER A 296 -0.69 23.78 -12.92
C SER A 296 -1.64 23.33 -11.83
N VAL A 297 -1.26 22.26 -11.13
CA VAL A 297 -1.93 21.80 -9.92
C VAL A 297 -0.89 21.40 -8.87
N ASN A 298 -1.14 21.74 -7.61
CA ASN A 298 -0.39 21.20 -6.49
C ASN A 298 -1.31 20.50 -5.47
N PHE A 299 -0.75 19.49 -4.81
CA PHE A 299 -1.33 18.77 -3.70
C PHE A 299 -0.39 18.85 -2.48
N GLY A 300 -0.96 19.19 -1.34
CA GLY A 300 -0.27 19.21 -0.04
C GLY A 300 -0.33 17.83 0.61
N THR A 301 0.19 17.72 1.83
CA THR A 301 0.35 16.47 2.60
C THR A 301 -0.73 15.45 2.28
N VAL A 302 -0.32 14.27 1.82
CA VAL A 302 -1.22 13.20 1.42
C VAL A 302 -1.22 12.06 2.44
N THR A 303 -2.22 11.19 2.39
CA THR A 303 -2.27 9.96 3.18
C THR A 303 -2.64 8.80 2.26
N ILE A 304 -1.63 8.25 1.57
CA ILE A 304 -1.82 7.21 0.57
C ILE A 304 -0.67 6.19 0.60
N LYS A 305 -0.96 4.94 0.19
CA LYS A 305 0.03 3.85 0.09
C LYS A 305 0.16 3.30 -1.34
N GLU A 306 -0.30 4.06 -2.31
CA GLU A 306 -0.45 3.67 -3.72
C GLU A 306 0.17 4.77 -4.61
N SER A 307 0.39 4.45 -5.88
CA SER A 307 0.87 5.39 -6.91
C SER A 307 -0.05 6.62 -7.04
N LEU A 308 0.40 7.62 -7.82
CA LEU A 308 -0.47 8.72 -8.25
C LEU A 308 -1.73 8.15 -8.92
N PRO A 309 -2.93 8.70 -8.63
CA PRO A 309 -4.17 8.26 -9.24
C PRO A 309 -4.13 8.40 -10.77
N GLN A 310 -4.72 7.44 -11.49
CA GLN A 310 -4.68 7.43 -12.95
C GLN A 310 -5.29 8.69 -13.58
N GLU A 311 -6.19 9.36 -12.87
CA GLU A 311 -6.88 10.56 -13.35
C GLU A 311 -5.94 11.70 -13.74
N VAL A 312 -4.69 11.64 -13.26
CA VAL A 312 -3.65 12.58 -13.67
C VAL A 312 -3.49 12.63 -15.19
N ARG A 313 -3.72 11.53 -15.91
CA ARG A 313 -3.63 11.47 -17.39
C ARG A 313 -4.64 12.38 -18.10
N TYR A 314 -5.75 12.73 -17.44
CA TYR A 314 -6.80 13.55 -18.06
C TYR A 314 -6.50 15.05 -17.99
N LEU A 315 -5.48 15.47 -17.23
CA LEU A 315 -5.02 16.86 -17.18
C LEU A 315 -4.15 17.18 -18.40
N LYS A 316 -4.73 17.05 -19.60
CA LYS A 316 -4.05 17.00 -20.90
C LYS A 316 -3.03 18.12 -21.15
N TYR A 317 -3.34 19.35 -20.72
CA TYR A 317 -2.51 20.54 -20.97
C TYR A 317 -1.67 20.96 -19.75
N LEU A 318 -1.46 20.07 -18.78
CA LEU A 318 -0.73 20.36 -17.55
C LEU A 318 0.76 20.64 -17.83
N GLU A 319 1.26 21.79 -17.38
CA GLU A 319 2.69 22.13 -17.39
C GLU A 319 3.38 21.85 -16.07
N THR A 320 2.66 21.85 -14.95
CA THR A 320 3.25 21.71 -13.62
C THR A 320 2.38 20.86 -12.70
N PHE A 321 2.92 19.73 -12.27
CA PHE A 321 2.32 18.84 -11.28
C PHE A 321 3.20 18.82 -10.02
N GLN A 322 2.61 19.07 -8.86
CA GLN A 322 3.33 19.00 -7.60
C GLN A 322 2.53 18.20 -6.56
N VAL A 323 3.20 17.28 -5.89
CA VAL A 323 2.73 16.66 -4.66
C VAL A 323 3.90 16.59 -3.69
N TYR A 324 3.66 16.99 -2.44
CA TYR A 324 4.71 16.95 -1.43
C TYR A 324 4.20 16.43 -0.08
N GLY A 325 4.94 15.47 0.46
CA GLY A 325 4.74 14.91 1.79
C GLY A 325 3.65 13.84 1.85
N ASN A 326 3.94 12.74 2.53
CA ASN A 326 3.00 11.65 2.78
C ASN A 326 3.12 11.17 4.23
N ALA A 327 2.03 10.68 4.80
CA ALA A 327 2.05 10.13 6.14
C ALA A 327 2.98 8.90 6.22
N ASN A 328 3.99 8.97 7.10
CA ASN A 328 4.97 7.92 7.33
C ASN A 328 5.78 7.50 6.09
N THR A 329 6.21 8.47 5.27
CA THR A 329 6.99 8.27 4.03
C THR A 329 8.08 7.20 4.13
N MET A 330 8.85 7.19 5.22
CA MET A 330 9.96 6.24 5.42
C MET A 330 9.55 4.76 5.45
N LEU A 331 8.29 4.47 5.80
CA LEU A 331 7.74 3.11 5.87
C LEU A 331 7.13 2.64 4.55
N LEU A 332 7.08 3.51 3.53
CA LEU A 332 6.39 3.23 2.26
C LEU A 332 7.34 2.66 1.21
N ASN A 333 6.77 1.89 0.28
CA ASN A 333 7.42 1.33 -0.90
C ASN A 333 6.47 1.49 -2.07
N ILE A 334 6.48 2.66 -2.71
CA ILE A 334 5.55 2.97 -3.80
C ILE A 334 6.32 2.99 -5.12
N ASP A 335 5.90 2.14 -6.05
CA ASP A 335 6.31 2.23 -7.45
C ASP A 335 5.41 3.25 -8.17
N LEU A 336 6.02 4.17 -8.92
CA LEU A 336 5.26 5.14 -9.71
C LEU A 336 4.72 4.47 -10.98
N GLU A 337 3.41 4.53 -11.20
CA GLU A 337 2.74 4.01 -12.38
C GLU A 337 2.80 4.98 -13.58
N ASN A 338 2.57 4.45 -14.79
CA ASN A 338 2.87 5.15 -16.05
C ASN A 338 1.89 6.29 -16.40
N HIS A 339 0.79 6.46 -15.65
CA HIS A 339 -0.28 7.42 -15.97
C HIS A 339 0.21 8.86 -16.13
N ILE A 340 1.16 9.29 -15.30
CA ILE A 340 1.77 10.63 -15.40
C ILE A 340 2.57 10.82 -16.70
N CYS A 341 3.06 9.73 -17.30
CA CYS A 341 3.91 9.75 -18.49
C CYS A 341 3.12 10.05 -19.78
N GLU A 342 1.80 10.18 -19.69
CA GLU A 342 0.92 10.56 -20.80
C GLU A 342 0.79 12.09 -20.96
N LEU A 343 1.35 12.87 -20.03
CA LEU A 343 1.26 14.33 -20.05
C LEU A 343 2.29 14.98 -20.98
N GLU A 344 1.91 15.22 -22.23
CA GLU A 344 2.78 15.73 -23.29
C GLU A 344 3.32 17.15 -23.06
N TYR A 345 2.66 17.94 -22.20
CA TYR A 345 3.02 19.35 -21.93
C TYR A 345 3.73 19.55 -20.59
N LEU A 346 3.98 18.47 -19.84
CA LEU A 346 4.52 18.56 -18.48
C LEU A 346 5.97 19.04 -18.51
N LYS A 347 6.24 20.18 -17.86
CA LYS A 347 7.56 20.81 -17.76
C LYS A 347 8.17 20.70 -16.38
N ASN A 348 7.36 20.81 -15.34
CA ASN A 348 7.80 20.77 -13.95
C ASN A 348 7.06 19.67 -13.21
N LEU A 349 7.79 18.68 -12.71
CA LEU A 349 7.25 17.58 -11.93
C LEU A 349 7.91 17.55 -10.56
N GLN A 350 7.12 17.70 -9.51
CA GLN A 350 7.54 17.45 -8.15
C GLN A 350 6.71 16.32 -7.54
N ILE A 351 7.39 15.26 -7.12
CA ILE A 351 6.82 14.19 -6.30
C ILE A 351 7.76 14.02 -5.11
N GLY A 352 7.66 14.91 -4.13
CA GLY A 352 8.57 14.94 -2.98
C GLY A 352 7.96 14.30 -1.75
N GLY A 353 8.75 13.60 -0.93
CA GLY A 353 8.23 13.06 0.33
C GLY A 353 7.12 12.02 0.17
N TYR A 354 6.96 11.42 -1.01
CA TYR A 354 5.80 10.60 -1.35
C TYR A 354 5.95 9.14 -0.91
N GLY A 355 7.20 8.66 -0.88
CA GLY A 355 7.56 7.28 -0.53
C GLY A 355 7.94 6.44 -1.74
N LEU A 356 8.32 7.09 -2.84
CA LEU A 356 8.71 6.42 -4.08
C LEU A 356 10.00 5.62 -3.90
N VAL A 357 10.05 4.46 -4.53
CA VAL A 357 11.25 3.60 -4.61
C VAL A 357 11.72 3.39 -6.05
N SER A 358 10.86 3.63 -7.03
CA SER A 358 11.17 3.43 -8.46
C SER A 358 10.39 4.40 -9.36
N LEU A 359 10.89 4.57 -10.57
CA LEU A 359 10.20 5.21 -11.68
C LEU A 359 9.88 4.15 -12.75
N PRO A 360 8.78 4.30 -13.50
CA PRO A 360 8.42 3.34 -14.53
C PRO A 360 9.35 3.45 -15.75
N GLU A 361 9.47 2.37 -16.52
CA GLU A 361 10.25 2.39 -17.77
C GLU A 361 9.76 3.49 -18.72
N ASP A 362 8.45 3.68 -18.86
CA ASP A 362 7.81 4.69 -19.73
C ASP A 362 8.08 6.15 -19.31
N PHE A 363 8.78 6.39 -18.20
CA PHE A 363 9.06 7.75 -17.72
C PHE A 363 9.86 8.58 -18.75
N TYR A 364 10.63 7.94 -19.64
CA TYR A 364 11.33 8.61 -20.75
C TYR A 364 10.39 9.40 -21.67
N ARG A 365 9.09 9.06 -21.72
CA ARG A 365 8.11 9.76 -22.56
C ARG A 365 7.97 11.24 -22.20
N LEU A 366 8.28 11.61 -20.95
CA LEU A 366 8.30 13.00 -20.48
C LEU A 366 9.54 13.77 -20.94
N GLY A 367 10.58 13.10 -21.45
CA GLY A 367 11.88 13.73 -21.73
C GLY A 367 11.88 14.83 -22.79
N ASN A 368 10.88 14.81 -23.68
CA ASN A 368 10.70 15.85 -24.70
C ASN A 368 10.02 17.11 -24.18
N SER A 369 9.50 17.13 -22.95
CA SER A 369 8.80 18.26 -22.37
C SER A 369 9.37 18.68 -21.01
N LEU A 370 9.86 17.73 -20.20
CA LEU A 370 10.27 17.95 -18.82
C LEU A 370 11.54 18.79 -18.74
N GLU A 371 11.47 19.88 -17.97
CA GLU A 371 12.55 20.84 -17.73
C GLU A 371 13.03 20.80 -16.27
N SER A 372 12.17 20.46 -15.32
CA SER A 372 12.49 20.31 -13.90
C SER A 372 11.85 19.06 -13.29
N LEU A 373 12.64 18.29 -12.56
CA LEU A 373 12.24 17.08 -11.85
C LEU A 373 12.72 17.13 -10.39
N ASP A 374 11.78 17.13 -9.46
CA ASP A 374 12.03 17.03 -8.02
C ASP A 374 11.46 15.74 -7.45
N LEU A 375 12.38 14.87 -7.03
CA LEU A 375 12.13 13.58 -6.37
C LEU A 375 12.71 13.56 -4.96
N SER A 376 12.86 14.72 -4.33
CA SER A 376 13.42 14.85 -2.99
C SER A 376 12.60 14.11 -1.93
N ALA A 377 13.25 13.75 -0.82
CA ALA A 377 12.60 13.14 0.34
C ALA A 377 11.85 11.82 0.07
N ASN A 378 12.19 11.08 -1.00
CA ASN A 378 11.65 9.74 -1.24
C ASN A 378 12.59 8.65 -0.70
N ASN A 379 12.41 7.41 -1.17
CA ASN A 379 13.06 6.21 -0.66
C ASN A 379 13.86 5.47 -1.75
N PHE A 380 14.30 6.18 -2.80
CA PHE A 380 15.19 5.61 -3.82
C PHE A 380 16.49 5.13 -3.18
N THR A 381 17.03 4.01 -3.66
CA THR A 381 18.31 3.45 -3.17
C THR A 381 19.50 3.85 -4.05
N GLY A 382 19.25 4.32 -5.26
CA GLY A 382 20.25 4.78 -6.22
C GLY A 382 19.61 5.69 -7.26
N VAL A 383 20.36 6.03 -8.30
CA VAL A 383 19.82 6.83 -9.40
C VAL A 383 18.90 5.96 -10.27
N PRO A 384 17.64 6.36 -10.53
CA PRO A 384 16.77 5.62 -11.43
C PRO A 384 17.32 5.54 -12.85
N ALA A 385 17.45 4.32 -13.40
CA ALA A 385 18.10 4.06 -14.69
C ALA A 385 17.48 4.78 -15.91
N VAL A 386 16.21 5.19 -15.82
CA VAL A 386 15.54 5.95 -16.88
C VAL A 386 16.06 7.39 -16.97
N LEU A 387 16.63 7.94 -15.90
CA LEU A 387 17.11 9.32 -15.83
C LEU A 387 18.50 9.46 -16.45
N THR A 388 18.52 9.58 -17.78
CA THR A 388 19.74 9.84 -18.55
C THR A 388 19.58 11.08 -19.43
N GLN A 389 20.71 11.67 -19.84
CA GLN A 389 20.73 12.81 -20.76
C GLN A 389 20.05 12.50 -22.11
N GLU A 390 20.19 11.28 -22.61
CA GLU A 390 19.57 10.84 -23.87
C GLU A 390 18.05 10.78 -23.74
N ASN A 391 17.55 10.26 -22.63
CA ASN A 391 16.11 10.18 -22.38
C ASN A 391 15.52 11.55 -22.10
N PHE A 392 16.27 12.47 -21.47
CA PHE A 392 15.76 13.75 -20.98
C PHE A 392 16.57 14.95 -21.52
N PRO A 393 16.57 15.19 -22.85
CA PRO A 393 17.41 16.20 -23.48
C PRO A 393 17.06 17.65 -23.08
N LYS A 394 15.85 17.90 -22.57
CA LYS A 394 15.38 19.23 -22.13
C LYS A 394 15.47 19.47 -20.63
N LEU A 395 15.82 18.45 -19.84
CA LEU A 395 15.88 18.57 -18.40
C LEU A 395 17.05 19.47 -18.00
N LYS A 396 16.74 20.46 -17.15
CA LYS A 396 17.70 21.46 -16.64
C LYS A 396 17.88 21.35 -15.14
N SER A 397 16.84 20.93 -14.41
CA SER A 397 16.87 20.83 -12.95
C SER A 397 16.51 19.42 -12.51
N LEU A 398 17.40 18.80 -11.74
CA LEU A 398 17.21 17.49 -11.14
C LEU A 398 17.51 17.54 -9.64
N ILE A 399 16.48 17.27 -8.83
CA ILE A 399 16.56 17.31 -7.36
C ILE A 399 16.31 15.90 -6.83
N LEU A 400 17.32 15.35 -6.17
CA LEU A 400 17.32 14.01 -5.56
C LEU A 400 17.73 14.08 -4.08
N SER A 401 17.61 15.24 -3.45
CA SER A 401 18.05 15.46 -2.07
C SER A 401 17.19 14.73 -1.04
N GLY A 402 17.80 14.30 0.06
CA GLY A 402 17.07 13.82 1.22
C GLY A 402 16.37 12.48 1.03
N ASN A 403 16.79 11.67 0.06
CA ASN A 403 16.24 10.34 -0.15
C ASN A 403 16.71 9.37 0.95
N ARG A 404 16.16 9.51 2.15
CA ARG A 404 16.55 8.75 3.35
C ARG A 404 15.31 8.19 4.02
N ARG A 405 15.32 6.89 4.32
CA ARG A 405 14.31 6.24 5.17
C ARG A 405 14.62 6.46 6.65
N TRP A 406 15.88 6.26 7.01
CA TRP A 406 16.37 6.41 8.37
C TRP A 406 17.50 7.41 8.39
N THR A 407 17.69 8.11 9.51
CA THR A 407 18.83 9.00 9.71
C THR A 407 19.90 8.25 10.51
N VAL A 408 21.06 8.05 9.90
CA VAL A 408 22.24 7.46 10.55
C VAL A 408 23.45 8.38 10.36
N SER A 409 24.31 8.45 11.38
CA SER A 409 25.58 9.18 11.32
C SER A 409 26.79 8.25 11.19
N ASN A 410 26.64 6.94 11.37
CA ASN A 410 27.70 5.95 11.22
C ASN A 410 27.23 4.84 10.29
N LEU A 411 27.76 4.80 9.06
CA LEU A 411 27.41 3.80 8.06
C LEU A 411 28.06 2.45 8.32
N LYS A 412 29.22 2.41 9.01
CA LYS A 412 29.91 1.17 9.34
C LYS A 412 29.14 0.33 10.36
N ASP A 413 28.58 0.98 11.38
CA ASP A 413 27.86 0.33 12.49
C ASP A 413 26.34 0.54 12.39
N SER A 414 25.83 0.83 11.19
CA SER A 414 24.38 0.99 10.95
C SER A 414 23.65 -0.33 11.21
N GLN A 415 22.51 -0.26 11.90
CA GLN A 415 21.60 -1.40 12.08
C GLN A 415 20.78 -1.71 10.82
N TYR A 416 20.75 -0.79 9.86
CA TYR A 416 20.00 -0.90 8.62
C TYR A 416 20.94 -1.27 7.47
N ASN A 417 20.47 -2.12 6.56
CA ASN A 417 21.18 -2.43 5.33
C ASN A 417 21.34 -1.17 4.47
N LYS A 418 22.59 -0.83 4.13
CA LYS A 418 22.94 0.38 3.38
C LYS A 418 22.36 0.39 1.96
N ASP A 419 22.31 -0.77 1.31
CA ASP A 419 21.95 -0.91 -0.10
C ASP A 419 20.43 -1.02 -0.30
N THR A 420 19.67 -1.36 0.75
CA THR A 420 18.22 -1.65 0.63
C THR A 420 17.31 -0.92 1.62
N GLU A 421 17.82 -0.49 2.79
CA GLU A 421 16.98 0.02 3.88
C GLU A 421 17.27 1.47 4.28
N LEU A 422 18.47 2.01 3.99
CA LEU A 422 18.81 3.39 4.39
C LEU A 422 18.20 4.46 3.48
N GLY A 423 18.09 4.17 2.18
CA GLY A 423 17.75 5.14 1.14
C GLY A 423 18.89 5.28 0.14
N PHE A 424 19.07 6.47 -0.42
CA PHE A 424 19.93 6.75 -1.58
C PHE A 424 21.40 6.69 -1.17
N HIS A 425 21.96 5.49 -1.22
CA HIS A 425 23.33 5.17 -0.86
C HIS A 425 24.08 4.74 -2.11
N ILE A 426 25.19 5.42 -2.39
CA ILE A 426 26.13 5.08 -3.45
C ILE A 426 27.52 5.12 -2.85
N ASN A 427 28.29 4.05 -3.03
CA ASN A 427 29.70 4.02 -2.64
C ASN A 427 30.59 4.12 -3.87
N MET A 428 31.13 5.31 -4.12
CA MET A 428 31.95 5.60 -5.30
C MET A 428 33.32 4.91 -5.29
N ASN A 429 33.76 4.35 -4.17
CA ASN A 429 34.97 3.53 -4.14
C ASN A 429 34.71 2.09 -4.59
N GLU A 430 33.45 1.63 -4.55
CA GLU A 430 33.01 0.30 -4.97
C GLU A 430 32.50 0.34 -6.42
N ASP A 431 31.60 1.27 -6.74
CA ASP A 431 31.10 1.52 -8.09
C ASP A 431 31.08 3.02 -8.42
N PRO A 432 32.17 3.59 -8.94
CA PRO A 432 32.22 5.00 -9.32
C PRO A 432 31.33 5.34 -10.52
N THR A 433 30.88 4.36 -11.30
CA THR A 433 30.14 4.62 -12.55
C THR A 433 28.66 4.91 -12.32
N GLU A 434 28.12 4.58 -11.15
CA GLU A 434 26.72 4.85 -10.84
C GLU A 434 26.39 6.35 -10.82
N ILE A 435 27.34 7.21 -10.43
CA ILE A 435 27.16 8.66 -10.40
C ILE A 435 27.39 9.33 -11.77
N ASP A 436 28.00 8.63 -12.72
CA ASP A 436 28.39 9.18 -14.02
C ASP A 436 27.18 9.72 -14.80
N GLN A 437 26.05 9.04 -14.71
CA GLN A 437 24.80 9.48 -15.33
C GLN A 437 24.29 10.84 -14.82
N LEU A 438 24.77 11.30 -13.66
CA LEU A 438 24.48 12.63 -13.12
C LEU A 438 25.58 13.64 -13.43
N PHE A 439 26.84 13.29 -13.19
CA PHE A 439 27.96 14.24 -13.32
C PHE A 439 28.38 14.52 -14.76
N LEU A 440 28.03 13.63 -15.69
CA LEU A 440 28.34 13.79 -17.10
C LEU A 440 27.16 14.33 -17.91
N TRP A 441 26.13 14.82 -17.21
CA TRP A 441 24.93 15.34 -17.83
C TRP A 441 25.12 16.82 -18.18
N ASP A 442 25.57 17.08 -19.40
CA ASP A 442 26.04 18.41 -19.82
C ASP A 442 24.94 19.48 -19.83
N ASN A 443 23.67 19.08 -20.06
CA ASN A 443 22.55 20.00 -20.17
C ASN A 443 21.97 20.48 -18.83
N LEU A 444 22.36 19.87 -17.70
CA LEU A 444 21.83 20.28 -16.39
C LEU A 444 22.36 21.66 -15.98
N GLU A 445 21.45 22.47 -15.46
CA GLU A 445 21.71 23.76 -14.84
C GLU A 445 21.60 23.68 -13.30
N GLU A 446 20.89 22.69 -12.77
CA GLU A 446 20.74 22.47 -11.33
C GLU A 446 20.76 20.96 -11.01
N LEU A 447 21.62 20.58 -10.07
CA LEU A 447 21.72 19.24 -9.52
C LEU A 447 21.83 19.31 -8.00
N VAL A 448 20.84 18.75 -7.31
CA VAL A 448 20.74 18.79 -5.84
C VAL A 448 20.79 17.37 -5.28
N LEU A 449 21.93 17.01 -4.68
CA LEU A 449 22.19 15.69 -4.09
C LEU A 449 22.44 15.75 -2.58
N SER A 450 22.11 16.88 -1.95
CA SER A 450 22.31 17.08 -0.53
C SER A 450 21.57 16.07 0.33
N TYR A 451 22.12 15.78 1.51
CA TYR A 451 21.44 15.01 2.54
C TYR A 451 21.05 13.58 2.07
N ASN A 452 21.92 12.92 1.33
CA ASN A 452 21.82 11.52 0.94
C ASN A 452 22.92 10.68 1.62
N TYR A 453 23.11 9.43 1.20
CA TYR A 453 24.17 8.54 1.67
C TYR A 453 25.24 8.30 0.60
N LEU A 454 25.60 9.33 -0.16
CA LEU A 454 26.71 9.24 -1.10
C LEU A 454 28.03 9.21 -0.34
N GLU A 455 28.85 8.19 -0.55
CA GLU A 455 30.12 7.99 0.15
C GLU A 455 31.30 7.69 -0.78
N GLY A 456 32.50 7.78 -0.21
CA GLY A 456 33.75 7.54 -0.91
C GLY A 456 34.35 8.81 -1.53
N THR A 457 35.25 8.62 -2.49
CA THR A 457 35.93 9.74 -3.14
C THR A 457 35.20 10.13 -4.42
N LEU A 458 35.02 11.44 -4.65
CA LEU A 458 34.45 11.94 -5.91
C LEU A 458 35.34 11.52 -7.11
N PRO A 459 34.75 11.08 -8.25
CA PRO A 459 35.52 10.70 -9.43
C PRO A 459 36.35 11.86 -9.99
N THR A 460 37.56 11.57 -10.45
CA THR A 460 38.47 12.59 -11.00
C THR A 460 38.23 12.90 -12.47
N TYR A 461 37.69 11.92 -13.22
CA TYR A 461 37.49 11.97 -14.68
C TYR A 461 38.76 12.29 -15.49
N GLU A 462 39.94 12.01 -14.95
CA GLU A 462 41.21 12.21 -15.66
C GLU A 462 41.22 11.46 -17.00
N GLY A 463 41.68 12.15 -18.05
CA GLY A 463 41.69 11.63 -19.42
C GLY A 463 40.43 11.95 -20.25
N ARG A 464 39.36 12.48 -19.64
CA ARG A 464 38.24 13.06 -20.40
C ARG A 464 38.63 14.38 -21.07
N PRO A 465 37.96 14.77 -22.17
CA PRO A 465 38.18 16.06 -22.82
C PRO A 465 37.99 17.23 -21.83
N GLY A 466 38.98 18.12 -21.79
CA GLY A 466 38.89 19.39 -21.10
C GLY A 466 38.13 20.45 -21.90
N TRP A 467 38.11 21.66 -21.35
CA TRP A 467 37.53 22.84 -21.98
C TRP A 467 38.23 23.19 -23.31
N GLN A 468 37.46 23.68 -24.27
CA GLN A 468 37.91 23.98 -25.63
C GLN A 468 37.71 25.46 -25.97
N ALA A 469 38.45 25.97 -26.97
CA ALA A 469 38.36 27.39 -27.36
C ALA A 469 36.94 27.82 -27.77
N ASP A 470 36.12 26.91 -28.31
CA ASP A 470 34.72 27.19 -28.63
C ASP A 470 33.85 27.47 -27.38
N ASP A 471 34.23 26.96 -26.21
CA ASP A 471 33.53 27.20 -24.94
C ASP A 471 33.66 28.69 -24.50
N LEU A 472 34.65 29.43 -25.00
CA LEU A 472 34.79 30.88 -24.75
C LEU A 472 33.56 31.68 -25.22
N LYS A 473 32.77 31.17 -26.17
CA LYS A 473 31.54 31.85 -26.61
C LYS A 473 30.52 31.98 -25.48
N GLN A 474 30.53 31.05 -24.54
CA GLN A 474 29.61 31.00 -23.41
C GLN A 474 30.21 31.67 -22.16
N TYR A 475 31.48 31.40 -21.86
CA TYR A 475 32.11 31.80 -20.59
C TYR A 475 33.04 33.01 -20.71
N GLY A 476 33.34 33.47 -21.92
CA GLY A 476 34.31 34.53 -22.19
C GLY A 476 35.71 34.18 -21.66
N ASP A 477 36.52 35.21 -21.42
CA ASP A 477 37.91 35.07 -20.95
C ASP A 477 38.08 34.36 -19.59
N THR A 478 36.98 34.08 -18.88
CA THR A 478 37.00 33.33 -17.62
C THR A 478 37.66 31.96 -17.79
N LEU A 479 37.56 31.31 -18.96
CA LEU A 479 38.16 29.99 -19.17
C LEU A 479 39.65 29.99 -19.50
N ASN A 480 40.33 31.15 -19.54
CA ASN A 480 41.72 31.23 -20.00
C ASN A 480 42.67 30.29 -19.23
N TYR A 481 42.50 30.11 -17.93
CA TYR A 481 43.27 29.12 -17.16
C TYR A 481 43.00 27.69 -17.65
N LEU A 482 41.72 27.30 -17.78
CA LEU A 482 41.31 25.96 -18.22
C LEU A 482 41.68 25.63 -19.66
N LEU A 483 41.93 26.63 -20.51
CA LEU A 483 42.41 26.42 -21.89
C LEU A 483 43.94 26.32 -22.00
N ASN A 484 44.67 26.78 -20.98
CA ASN A 484 46.12 26.83 -20.98
C ASN A 484 46.69 25.90 -19.90
N ASP A 485 46.95 26.42 -18.71
CA ASP A 485 47.61 25.70 -17.62
C ASP A 485 46.75 24.55 -17.07
N GLY A 486 45.42 24.73 -17.08
CA GLY A 486 44.41 23.77 -16.65
C GLY A 486 43.86 22.86 -17.76
N LYS A 487 44.48 22.80 -18.95
CA LYS A 487 43.94 22.08 -20.14
C LYS A 487 43.60 20.59 -19.96
N ASN A 488 44.19 19.95 -18.95
CA ASN A 488 43.93 18.53 -18.63
C ASN A 488 42.79 18.35 -17.63
N ILE A 489 42.24 19.43 -17.08
CA ILE A 489 41.08 19.39 -16.19
C ILE A 489 39.84 19.09 -17.04
N PRO A 490 39.14 17.97 -16.77
CA PRO A 490 38.03 17.55 -17.61
C PRO A 490 36.85 18.52 -17.49
N LYS A 491 36.12 18.70 -18.59
CA LYS A 491 34.87 19.47 -18.62
C LYS A 491 33.74 18.60 -18.08
N ILE A 492 33.25 18.93 -16.90
CA ILE A 492 32.24 18.18 -16.14
C ILE A 492 31.18 19.19 -15.68
N LEU A 493 29.90 18.85 -15.83
CA LEU A 493 28.77 19.73 -15.49
C LEU A 493 28.89 21.17 -16.07
N PRO A 494 29.20 21.34 -17.37
CA PRO A 494 29.53 22.65 -17.93
C PRO A 494 28.45 23.71 -17.66
N ASN A 495 27.18 23.41 -17.88
CA ASN A 495 26.08 24.38 -17.76
C ASN A 495 25.55 24.60 -16.34
N MET A 496 26.20 24.02 -15.33
CA MET A 496 25.69 23.95 -13.97
C MET A 496 25.75 25.30 -13.25
N LYS A 497 24.57 25.80 -12.86
CA LYS A 497 24.36 27.04 -12.10
C LYS A 497 24.19 26.78 -10.61
N ARG A 498 23.72 25.59 -10.21
CA ARG A 498 23.58 25.20 -8.81
C ARG A 498 23.90 23.72 -8.61
N LEU A 499 25.01 23.44 -7.93
CA LEU A 499 25.38 22.10 -7.48
C LEU A 499 25.35 22.03 -5.96
N THR A 500 24.69 21.01 -5.40
CA THR A 500 24.77 20.74 -3.95
C THR A 500 25.11 19.28 -3.67
N LEU A 501 26.14 19.08 -2.85
CA LEU A 501 26.71 17.78 -2.46
C LEU A 501 26.85 17.64 -0.93
N ASN A 502 26.51 18.68 -0.16
CA ASN A 502 26.66 18.71 1.29
C ASN A 502 25.79 17.69 2.03
N LEU A 503 26.15 17.43 3.29
CA LEU A 503 25.46 16.48 4.18
C LEU A 503 25.45 15.05 3.62
N ASN A 504 26.48 14.68 2.86
CA ASN A 504 26.77 13.32 2.43
C ASN A 504 27.95 12.76 3.26
N PHE A 505 28.51 11.64 2.81
CA PHE A 505 29.56 10.87 3.47
C PHE A 505 30.85 10.85 2.63
N PHE A 506 31.13 11.94 1.90
CA PHE A 506 32.32 12.03 1.07
C PHE A 506 33.62 12.09 1.88
N THR A 507 34.65 11.42 1.34
CA THR A 507 36.02 11.42 1.85
C THR A 507 37.00 11.68 0.70
N GLY A 508 38.30 11.69 1.01
CA GLY A 508 39.35 11.84 0.00
C GLY A 508 39.59 13.28 -0.41
N LYS A 509 40.09 13.49 -1.63
CA LYS A 509 40.44 14.83 -2.15
C LYS A 509 39.34 15.39 -3.02
N ILE A 510 39.23 16.71 -3.06
CA ILE A 510 38.37 17.43 -4.02
C ILE A 510 39.01 17.30 -5.41
N PRO A 511 38.30 16.73 -6.42
CA PRO A 511 38.86 16.56 -7.76
C PRO A 511 39.04 17.92 -8.46
N ASN A 512 40.03 18.00 -9.36
CA ASN A 512 40.39 19.27 -10.01
C ASN A 512 39.24 19.89 -10.84
N TRP A 513 38.36 19.08 -11.44
CA TRP A 513 37.21 19.59 -12.19
C TRP A 513 36.24 20.38 -11.30
N LEU A 514 36.08 19.96 -10.04
CA LEU A 514 35.26 20.64 -9.05
C LEU A 514 36.01 21.83 -8.44
N ARG A 515 37.27 21.61 -8.04
CA ARG A 515 38.14 22.62 -7.42
C ARG A 515 38.36 23.84 -8.31
N TYR A 516 38.44 23.65 -9.62
CA TYR A 516 38.62 24.73 -10.59
C TYR A 516 37.37 24.92 -11.45
N HIS A 517 36.18 24.56 -10.99
CA HIS A 517 34.98 24.77 -11.81
C HIS A 517 34.71 26.27 -12.03
N PRO A 518 34.35 26.74 -13.25
CA PRO A 518 34.04 28.15 -13.52
C PRO A 518 32.88 28.75 -12.71
N HIS A 519 32.06 27.89 -12.09
CA HIS A 519 30.93 28.28 -11.24
C HIS A 519 31.12 27.89 -9.76
N LEU A 520 32.30 27.42 -9.35
CA LEU A 520 32.51 26.92 -7.99
C LEU A 520 32.04 27.90 -6.91
N LEU A 521 32.40 29.19 -7.02
CA LEU A 521 31.99 30.20 -6.04
C LEU A 521 30.50 30.58 -6.15
N ASP A 522 29.88 30.46 -7.33
CA ASP A 522 28.42 30.66 -7.49
C ASP A 522 27.63 29.60 -6.72
N TRP A 523 28.24 28.45 -6.40
CA TRP A 523 27.61 27.33 -5.70
C TRP A 523 27.72 27.40 -4.17
N PHE A 524 28.32 28.45 -3.59
CA PHE A 524 28.54 28.56 -2.13
C PHE A 524 29.21 27.31 -1.54
N PRO A 525 30.43 26.99 -2.01
CA PRO A 525 30.99 25.64 -1.89
C PRO A 525 31.26 25.24 -0.45
N GLU A 526 31.60 26.16 0.45
CA GLU A 526 31.79 25.87 1.88
C GLU A 526 30.54 25.24 2.52
N VAL A 527 29.35 25.75 2.17
CA VAL A 527 28.08 25.33 2.78
C VAL A 527 27.43 24.19 2.01
N LEU A 528 27.42 24.27 0.68
CA LEU A 528 26.62 23.40 -0.18
C LEU A 528 27.42 22.27 -0.82
N ILE A 529 28.75 22.26 -0.69
CA ILE A 529 29.61 21.22 -1.28
C ILE A 529 30.53 20.61 -0.23
N PHE A 530 31.35 21.40 0.45
CA PHE A 530 32.41 20.91 1.34
C PHE A 530 31.88 20.40 2.67
N ASN A 531 30.84 21.05 3.23
CA ASN A 531 30.20 20.64 4.47
C ASN A 531 29.56 19.24 4.37
N GLN A 532 30.24 18.22 4.90
CA GLN A 532 29.75 16.84 4.96
C GLN A 532 28.96 16.56 6.24
N GLN A 533 28.36 15.37 6.35
CA GLN A 533 27.58 14.98 7.53
C GLN A 533 28.39 15.20 8.81
N GLU A 534 27.87 16.02 9.71
CA GLU A 534 28.52 16.32 10.99
C GLU A 534 28.71 15.04 11.81
N MET A 535 29.94 14.82 12.30
CA MET A 535 30.36 13.60 12.99
C MET A 535 30.06 12.31 12.21
N GLY A 536 29.94 12.40 10.89
CA GLY A 536 29.65 11.28 10.02
C GLY A 536 30.83 10.30 9.94
N ILE A 537 30.51 9.01 9.88
CA ILE A 537 31.47 7.92 9.68
C ILE A 537 31.02 7.11 8.46
N ASP A 538 31.91 6.96 7.48
CA ASP A 538 31.65 6.18 6.26
C ASP A 538 31.61 4.67 6.54
N SER A 539 31.28 3.87 5.54
CA SER A 539 31.17 2.40 5.67
C SER A 539 32.51 1.72 6.04
N LYS A 540 33.65 2.39 5.84
CA LYS A 540 34.99 1.90 6.20
C LYS A 540 35.39 2.33 7.62
N GLY A 541 34.62 3.17 8.29
CA GLY A 541 34.92 3.70 9.62
C GLY A 541 35.74 4.99 9.60
N THR A 542 35.80 5.68 8.46
CA THR A 542 36.54 6.93 8.29
C THR A 542 35.63 8.11 8.63
N PRO A 543 36.09 9.09 9.42
CA PRO A 543 35.38 10.36 9.58
C PRO A 543 35.19 11.04 8.23
N VAL A 544 33.96 11.42 7.91
CA VAL A 544 33.63 12.04 6.62
C VAL A 544 34.07 13.50 6.60
N LYS A 545 34.79 13.86 5.53
CA LYS A 545 35.26 15.21 5.19
C LYS A 545 36.21 15.13 3.99
N PHE A 546 36.32 16.22 3.24
CA PHE A 546 37.42 16.36 2.29
C PHE A 546 38.74 16.60 3.02
N SER A 547 39.79 15.91 2.57
CA SER A 547 41.12 15.96 3.17
C SER A 547 41.94 17.19 2.79
N ASP A 548 41.54 17.87 1.71
CA ASP A 548 42.23 19.02 1.12
C ASP A 548 41.27 20.21 0.87
N GLU A 549 40.25 20.33 1.73
CA GLU A 549 39.34 21.47 1.76
C GLU A 549 40.14 22.79 1.82
N PRO A 550 39.89 23.74 0.90
CA PRO A 550 40.65 24.98 0.85
C PRO A 550 40.32 25.89 2.05
N THR A 551 41.34 26.47 2.67
CA THR A 551 41.17 27.46 3.76
C THR A 551 40.89 28.89 3.27
N ASN A 552 41.11 29.13 1.97
CA ASN A 552 40.78 30.36 1.25
C ASN A 552 40.70 30.06 -0.27
N PHE A 553 40.25 31.04 -1.05
CA PHE A 553 40.07 30.90 -2.50
C PHE A 553 41.15 31.62 -3.33
N GLU A 554 42.34 31.92 -2.77
CA GLU A 554 43.41 32.59 -3.53
C GLU A 554 43.82 31.81 -4.77
N TYR A 555 43.97 30.48 -4.66
CA TYR A 555 44.26 29.60 -5.80
C TYR A 555 43.21 29.71 -6.91
N TYR A 556 41.96 29.98 -6.55
CA TYR A 556 40.84 30.11 -7.47
C TYR A 556 40.88 31.47 -8.16
N PHE A 557 41.22 32.53 -7.43
CA PHE A 557 41.41 33.86 -8.02
C PHE A 557 42.67 33.95 -8.88
N ASP A 558 43.72 33.17 -8.59
CA ASP A 558 44.88 33.06 -9.47
C ASP A 558 44.50 32.39 -10.81
N ALA A 559 43.63 31.38 -10.78
CA ALA A 559 43.07 30.76 -11.98
C ALA A 559 42.02 31.64 -12.69
N TYR A 560 41.24 32.41 -11.93
CA TYR A 560 40.15 33.25 -12.41
C TYR A 560 40.27 34.71 -11.91
N PRO A 561 41.26 35.49 -12.38
CA PRO A 561 41.52 36.82 -11.83
C PRO A 561 40.33 37.78 -11.89
N LYS A 562 39.49 37.66 -12.93
CA LYS A 562 38.29 38.49 -13.11
C LYS A 562 37.22 38.27 -12.03
N TYR A 563 37.27 37.14 -11.33
CA TYR A 563 36.33 36.84 -10.26
C TYR A 563 36.72 37.44 -8.91
N ARG A 564 37.97 37.88 -8.75
CA ARG A 564 38.41 38.57 -7.54
C ARG A 564 37.54 39.81 -7.29
N GLU A 565 37.36 40.65 -8.30
CA GLU A 565 36.51 41.85 -8.23
C GLU A 565 35.01 41.54 -8.00
N LYS A 566 34.53 40.36 -8.40
CA LYS A 566 33.13 39.94 -8.23
C LYS A 566 32.82 39.52 -6.80
N TYR A 567 33.77 38.91 -6.09
CA TYR A 567 33.55 38.23 -4.81
C TYR A 567 34.34 38.82 -3.63
N GLU A 568 35.44 39.54 -3.87
CA GLU A 568 36.03 40.39 -2.85
C GLU A 568 35.20 41.67 -2.75
N VAL A 569 34.46 41.81 -1.64
CA VAL A 569 33.86 43.09 -1.27
C VAL A 569 35.01 43.98 -0.79
N GLU A 570 35.21 45.16 -1.40
CA GLU A 570 36.07 46.19 -0.82
C GLU A 570 35.58 46.47 0.60
N GLY A 571 36.37 46.10 1.60
CA GLY A 571 35.96 46.19 3.00
C GLY A 571 35.47 47.59 3.34
N GLU A 572 34.29 47.68 3.96
CA GLU A 572 33.98 48.84 4.77
C GLU A 572 35.07 48.93 5.84
N ASP A 573 35.86 50.00 5.76
CA ASP A 573 36.84 50.42 6.75
C ASP A 573 36.15 50.46 8.13
N GLU A 574 36.30 49.41 8.93
CA GLU A 574 36.04 49.46 10.37
C GLU A 574 37.13 50.32 11.04
N THR A 575 37.09 51.63 10.78
CA THR A 575 37.71 52.64 11.63
C THR A 575 36.66 53.60 12.14
N ILE A 576 35.78 53.08 13.01
CA ILE A 576 35.03 53.93 13.93
C ILE A 576 36.04 54.58 14.87
N LYS A 577 36.41 55.83 14.57
CA LYS A 577 37.09 56.71 15.52
C LYS A 577 36.18 56.94 16.73
N PRO A 578 36.70 56.88 17.97
CA PRO A 578 35.91 57.25 19.13
C PRO A 578 35.77 58.77 19.17
N GLU A 579 34.62 59.30 18.75
CA GLU A 579 34.27 60.68 19.05
C GLU A 579 33.78 60.81 20.50
N GLU A 580 34.39 61.77 21.16
CA GLU A 580 34.28 62.13 22.55
C GLU A 580 32.84 62.53 22.90
N GLN A 581 32.21 61.79 23.82
CA GLN A 581 31.09 62.33 24.60
C GLN A 581 31.61 63.40 25.55
N LYS A 582 31.48 64.67 25.17
CA LYS A 582 31.42 65.79 26.12
C LYS A 582 30.44 66.88 25.68
N LYS A 583 29.42 67.02 26.53
CA LYS A 583 28.45 68.10 26.76
C LYS A 583 27.12 68.04 26.03
#